data_AF-A0A1V3WKZ4-F1
#
_entry.id   AF-A0A1V3WKZ4-F1
#
_cell.length_a   1.000
_cell.length_b   1.000
_cell.length_c   1.000
_cell.angle_alpha   90.00
_cell.angle_beta   90.00
_cell.angle_gamma   90.00
#
_symmetry.space_group_name_H-M   'P 1'
#
loop_
_entity.id
_entity.type
_entity.pdbx_description
1 polymer ?
#
loop_
_entity_poly.entity_id
_entity_poly.type
_entity_poly.pdbx_seq_one_letter_code
_entity_poly.pdbx_strand_id
1 'polypeptide(L)'
;MGQIQTATSSINYTYPSTGVYNASYDIWLNPTPITTGVNQQEVMIWFNHQGPIQPVGSVVGNATIDGQNFQVWKGSNGQNNVVSYVATTPITSWNNFDVMEFIDNTQTLEPVTDSWYLTSIQAGFEPWSGSVGAGVDSFSALVNGV
;
A
#
# COMPACT_ATOMS: atom_id res chain seq x y z
N MET A 1 -1.51 -0.84 16.94
CA MET A 1 -1.60 0.35 16.07
C MET A 1 -2.05 1.56 16.86
N GLY A 2 -2.95 1.43 17.83
CA GLY A 2 -3.38 2.54 18.71
C GLY A 2 -2.30 3.16 19.61
N GLN A 3 -1.04 2.74 19.48
CA GLN A 3 0.13 3.36 20.11
C GLN A 3 1.02 4.12 19.10
N ILE A 4 0.70 4.08 17.80
CA ILE A 4 1.41 4.80 16.76
C ILE A 4 0.85 6.21 16.70
N GLN A 5 1.70 7.21 16.89
CA GLN A 5 1.34 8.63 16.75
C GLN A 5 1.41 9.06 15.28
N THR A 6 2.43 8.60 14.56
CA THR A 6 2.63 8.87 13.12
C THR A 6 3.35 7.70 12.48
N ALA A 7 2.97 7.33 11.25
CA ALA A 7 3.75 6.41 10.41
C ALA A 7 4.02 7.06 9.06
N THR A 8 5.02 7.92 8.99
CA THR A 8 5.29 8.70 7.77
C THR A 8 6.17 7.94 6.80
N SER A 9 5.94 8.13 5.49
CA SER A 9 6.80 7.61 4.43
C SER A 9 7.02 8.64 3.32
N SER A 10 8.19 8.57 2.69
CA SER A 10 8.50 9.31 1.46
C SER A 10 9.11 8.38 0.42
N ILE A 11 8.79 8.61 -0.85
CA ILE A 11 9.33 7.83 -1.96
C ILE A 11 9.50 8.68 -3.22
N ASN A 12 10.46 8.29 -4.04
CA ASN A 12 10.58 8.73 -5.42
C ASN A 12 10.81 7.51 -6.33
N TYR A 13 10.01 7.39 -7.39
CA TYR A 13 10.09 6.31 -8.35
C TYR A 13 10.62 6.79 -9.70
N THR A 14 11.32 5.88 -10.39
CA THR A 14 11.51 5.94 -11.84
C THR A 14 10.65 4.87 -12.50
N TYR A 15 9.76 5.29 -13.40
CA TYR A 15 8.87 4.39 -14.14
C TYR A 15 9.42 4.07 -15.53
N PRO A 16 9.56 2.78 -15.90
CA PRO A 16 9.93 2.41 -17.26
C PRO A 16 8.74 2.65 -18.20
N SER A 17 9.01 3.03 -19.45
CA SER A 17 7.95 3.33 -20.43
C SER A 17 7.26 2.09 -21.01
N THR A 18 7.78 0.90 -20.74
CA THR A 18 7.30 -0.38 -21.28
C THR A 18 7.23 -1.45 -20.21
N GLY A 19 6.35 -2.42 -20.40
CA GLY A 19 6.17 -3.55 -19.51
C GLY A 19 4.75 -3.63 -19.00
N VAL A 20 4.51 -4.61 -18.13
CA VAL A 20 3.27 -4.81 -17.40
C VAL A 20 3.65 -4.95 -15.93
N TYR A 21 3.37 -3.92 -15.15
CA TYR A 21 3.80 -3.80 -13.76
C TYR A 21 2.93 -2.80 -13.00
N ASN A 22 2.93 -2.88 -11.68
CA ASN A 22 2.56 -1.75 -10.83
C ASN A 22 3.80 -1.18 -10.11
N ALA A 23 3.67 0.03 -9.59
CA ALA A 23 4.54 0.57 -8.55
C ALA A 23 3.67 0.75 -7.31
N SER A 24 3.98 0.03 -6.24
CA SER A 24 3.12 -0.04 -5.07
C SER A 24 3.87 -0.05 -3.75
N TYR A 25 3.16 0.39 -2.72
CA TYR A 25 3.45 0.02 -1.34
C TYR A 25 2.68 -1.24 -0.96
N ASP A 26 3.32 -2.08 -0.15
CA ASP A 26 2.69 -3.19 0.57
C ASP A 26 2.90 -2.99 2.08
N ILE A 27 1.80 -2.78 2.80
CA ILE A 27 1.78 -2.51 4.22
C ILE A 27 1.06 -3.65 4.92
N TRP A 28 1.73 -4.28 5.88
CA TRP A 28 1.26 -5.53 6.47
C TRP A 28 0.78 -5.35 7.90
N LEU A 29 -0.43 -5.86 8.18
CA LEU A 29 -1.06 -5.77 9.49
C LEU A 29 -1.45 -7.16 10.00
N ASN A 30 -1.31 -7.36 11.32
CA ASN A 30 -1.64 -8.65 11.93
C ASN A 30 -2.08 -8.50 13.40
N PRO A 31 -3.01 -9.33 13.93
CA PRO A 31 -3.45 -9.22 15.33
C PRO A 31 -2.36 -9.61 16.35
N THR A 32 -1.31 -10.29 15.92
CA THR A 32 -0.13 -10.63 16.73
C THR A 32 1.16 -10.08 16.11
N PRO A 33 2.20 -9.79 16.91
CA PRO A 33 3.44 -9.16 16.42
C PRO A 33 4.36 -10.18 15.72
N ILE A 34 3.89 -10.76 14.62
CA ILE A 34 4.68 -11.74 13.86
C ILE A 34 5.77 -11.03 13.05
N THR A 35 6.90 -11.72 12.91
CA THR A 35 8.03 -11.29 12.06
C THR A 35 8.29 -12.27 10.91
N THR A 36 7.52 -13.35 10.84
CA THR A 36 7.60 -14.40 9.81
C THR A 36 6.20 -14.94 9.53
N GLY A 37 6.02 -15.60 8.38
CA GLY A 37 4.73 -16.12 7.95
C GLY A 37 3.85 -15.06 7.28
N VAL A 38 2.60 -15.45 7.00
CA VAL A 38 1.62 -14.59 6.31
C VAL A 38 0.87 -13.74 7.33
N ASN A 39 0.86 -12.42 7.10
CA ASN A 39 0.05 -11.47 7.87
C ASN A 39 -1.41 -11.55 7.40
N GLN A 40 -2.37 -11.32 8.30
CA GLN A 40 -3.78 -11.47 7.97
C GLN A 40 -4.33 -10.38 7.04
N GLN A 41 -3.77 -9.18 7.07
CA GLN A 41 -4.20 -8.07 6.23
C GLN A 41 -3.03 -7.44 5.50
N GLU A 42 -3.25 -7.20 4.22
CA GLU A 42 -2.39 -6.44 3.33
C GLU A 42 -3.09 -5.16 2.90
N VAL A 43 -2.40 -4.04 3.04
CA VAL A 43 -2.83 -2.74 2.53
C VAL A 43 -1.88 -2.36 1.42
N MET A 44 -2.38 -2.36 0.18
CA MET A 44 -1.59 -1.95 -0.96
C MET A 44 -1.92 -0.53 -1.38
N ILE A 45 -0.92 0.26 -1.76
CA ILE A 45 -1.12 1.59 -2.35
C ILE A 45 -0.44 1.60 -3.71
N TRP A 46 -1.22 1.52 -4.79
CA TRP A 46 -0.68 1.53 -6.15
C TRP A 46 -0.50 2.97 -6.59
N PHE A 47 0.75 3.41 -6.66
CA PHE A 47 1.14 4.75 -7.11
C PHE A 47 1.06 4.87 -8.63
N ASN A 48 1.32 3.79 -9.36
CA ASN A 48 1.20 3.71 -10.81
C ASN A 48 0.95 2.27 -11.25
N HIS A 49 0.38 2.08 -12.44
CA HIS A 49 0.35 0.79 -13.11
C HIS A 49 0.42 0.93 -14.63
N GLN A 50 1.01 -0.06 -15.29
CA GLN A 50 1.10 -0.15 -16.74
C GLN A 50 0.62 -1.52 -17.23
N GLY A 51 -0.15 -1.51 -18.32
CA GLY A 51 -0.74 -2.71 -18.90
C GLY A 51 -2.08 -3.12 -18.26
N PRO A 52 -2.72 -4.18 -18.79
CA PRO A 52 -4.06 -4.60 -18.40
C PRO A 52 -4.04 -5.44 -17.12
N ILE A 53 -3.54 -4.86 -16.02
CA ILE A 53 -3.53 -5.46 -14.68
C ILE A 53 -4.50 -4.73 -13.76
N GLN A 54 -4.89 -5.40 -12.68
CA GLN A 54 -5.77 -4.87 -11.66
C GLN A 54 -5.39 -5.46 -10.28
N PRO A 55 -5.78 -4.81 -9.18
CA PRO A 55 -5.62 -5.39 -7.86
C PRO A 55 -6.47 -6.64 -7.64
N VAL A 56 -6.17 -7.34 -6.54
CA VAL A 56 -7.01 -8.43 -6.02
C VAL A 56 -8.41 -7.91 -5.67
N GLY A 57 -9.43 -8.69 -6.03
CA GLY A 57 -10.81 -8.43 -5.64
C GLY A 57 -11.58 -7.54 -6.59
N SER A 58 -12.44 -6.67 -6.04
CA SER A 58 -13.32 -5.77 -6.80
C SER A 58 -13.36 -4.36 -6.20
N VAL A 59 -13.73 -3.38 -7.03
CA VAL A 59 -13.93 -1.99 -6.60
C VAL A 59 -15.05 -1.92 -5.56
N VAL A 60 -14.81 -1.24 -4.45
CA VAL A 60 -15.79 -0.98 -3.39
C VAL A 60 -16.10 0.50 -3.19
N GLY A 61 -15.32 1.40 -3.80
CA GLY A 61 -15.57 2.83 -3.72
C GLY A 61 -14.36 3.67 -4.13
N ASN A 62 -14.33 4.91 -3.65
CA ASN A 62 -13.21 5.82 -3.78
C ASN A 62 -12.86 6.41 -2.42
N ALA A 63 -11.60 6.79 -2.24
CA ALA A 63 -11.12 7.50 -1.06
C ALA A 63 -10.27 8.69 -1.48
N THR A 64 -10.35 9.78 -0.70
CA THR A 64 -9.43 10.92 -0.80
C THR A 64 -8.56 10.92 0.45
N ILE A 65 -7.26 10.73 0.28
CA ILE A 65 -6.26 10.57 1.36
C ILE A 65 -5.12 11.53 1.06
N ASP A 66 -4.79 12.41 2.01
CA ASP A 66 -3.80 13.49 1.85
C ASP A 66 -3.89 14.21 0.47
N GLY A 67 -5.11 14.55 0.05
CA GLY A 67 -5.40 15.26 -1.20
C GLY A 67 -5.32 14.42 -2.49
N GLN A 68 -4.88 13.17 -2.43
CA GLN A 68 -4.86 12.25 -3.56
C GLN A 68 -6.13 11.41 -3.64
N ASN A 69 -6.56 11.09 -4.87
CA ASN A 69 -7.77 10.30 -5.11
C ASN A 69 -7.43 8.86 -5.51
N PHE A 70 -8.01 7.92 -4.79
CA PHE A 70 -7.82 6.49 -4.98
C PHE A 70 -9.15 5.80 -5.31
N GLN A 71 -9.12 4.89 -6.29
CA GLN A 71 -10.13 3.86 -6.40
C GLN A 71 -9.79 2.75 -5.41
N VAL A 72 -10.74 2.36 -4.56
CA VAL A 72 -10.52 1.38 -3.50
C VAL A 72 -11.01 0.01 -3.96
N TRP A 73 -10.14 -0.97 -3.88
CA TRP A 73 -10.40 -2.39 -4.16
C TRP A 73 -10.32 -3.20 -2.87
N LYS A 74 -11.13 -4.24 -2.78
CA LYS A 74 -11.13 -5.15 -1.64
C LYS A 74 -11.29 -6.58 -2.11
N GLY A 75 -10.53 -7.50 -1.52
CA GLY A 75 -10.65 -8.93 -1.78
C GLY A 75 -9.75 -9.77 -0.90
N SER A 76 -9.48 -11.00 -1.33
CA SER A 76 -8.52 -11.91 -0.71
C SER A 76 -7.79 -12.69 -1.78
N ASN A 77 -6.49 -12.92 -1.57
CA ASN A 77 -5.67 -13.78 -2.42
C ASN A 77 -5.76 -15.28 -2.01
N GLY A 78 -6.63 -15.61 -1.05
CA GLY A 78 -6.80 -16.95 -0.49
C GLY A 78 -5.94 -17.23 0.75
N GLN A 79 -4.95 -16.39 1.05
CA GLN A 79 -4.10 -16.50 2.24
C GLN A 79 -4.31 -15.34 3.23
N ASN A 80 -4.52 -14.13 2.72
CA ASN A 80 -4.79 -12.92 3.48
C ASN A 80 -5.89 -12.07 2.82
N ASN A 81 -6.43 -11.13 3.59
CA ASN A 81 -7.28 -10.07 3.05
C ASN A 81 -6.41 -8.98 2.43
N VAL A 82 -6.93 -8.33 1.39
CA VAL A 82 -6.24 -7.27 0.65
C VAL A 82 -7.19 -6.10 0.45
N VAL A 83 -6.75 -4.91 0.87
CA VAL A 83 -7.36 -3.64 0.47
C VAL A 83 -6.33 -2.87 -0.35
N SER A 84 -6.68 -2.47 -1.56
CA SER A 84 -5.77 -1.76 -2.47
C SER A 84 -6.32 -0.39 -2.83
N TYR A 85 -5.49 0.63 -2.67
CA TYR A 85 -5.77 2.01 -3.03
C TYR A 85 -5.06 2.33 -4.34
N VAL A 86 -5.80 2.38 -5.45
CA VAL A 86 -5.24 2.62 -6.78
C VAL A 86 -5.34 4.09 -7.12
N ALA A 87 -4.18 4.76 -7.25
CA ALA A 87 -4.13 6.16 -7.60
C ALA A 87 -4.82 6.39 -8.96
N THR A 88 -5.76 7.35 -9.00
CA THR A 88 -6.48 7.70 -10.23
C THR A 88 -5.60 8.44 -11.24
N THR A 89 -4.45 8.96 -10.81
CA THR A 89 -3.39 9.55 -11.63
C THR A 89 -2.04 9.08 -11.09
N PRO A 90 -1.04 8.76 -11.94
CA PRO A 90 0.26 8.26 -11.48
C PRO A 90 0.96 9.24 -10.51
N ILE A 91 1.49 8.72 -9.41
CA ILE A 91 2.20 9.47 -8.38
C ILE A 91 3.70 9.13 -8.42
N THR A 92 4.51 9.89 -9.15
CA THR A 92 5.95 9.60 -9.26
C THR A 92 6.72 9.76 -7.94
N SER A 93 6.34 10.76 -7.13
CA SER A 93 6.94 10.98 -5.81
C SER A 93 5.89 11.48 -4.83
N TRP A 94 6.07 11.13 -3.56
CA TRP A 94 5.28 11.66 -2.46
C TRP A 94 6.18 11.80 -1.24
N ASN A 95 6.19 13.00 -0.65
CA ASN A 95 6.99 13.28 0.52
C ASN A 95 6.11 13.29 1.77
N ASN A 96 6.52 12.52 2.76
CA ASN A 96 6.02 12.55 4.13
C ASN A 96 4.50 12.36 4.25
N PHE A 97 3.92 11.43 3.47
CA PHE A 97 2.53 11.03 3.66
C PHE A 97 2.41 10.11 4.88
N ASP A 98 1.26 10.11 5.55
CA ASP A 98 1.01 9.24 6.70
C ASP A 98 0.34 7.93 6.27
N VAL A 99 1.03 6.81 6.50
CA VAL A 99 0.54 5.46 6.26
C VAL A 99 -0.68 5.16 7.14
N MET A 100 -0.80 5.81 8.31
CA MET A 100 -1.96 5.62 9.19
C MET A 100 -3.28 6.04 8.53
N GLU A 101 -3.31 7.03 7.64
CA GLU A 101 -4.56 7.42 6.97
C GLU A 101 -5.15 6.29 6.10
N PHE A 102 -4.27 5.48 5.47
CA PHE A 102 -4.68 4.29 4.71
C PHE A 102 -5.11 3.14 5.63
N ILE A 103 -4.45 2.98 6.77
CA ILE A 103 -4.82 1.98 7.78
C ILE A 103 -6.19 2.32 8.37
N ASP A 104 -6.43 3.58 8.75
CA ASP A 104 -7.69 4.05 9.32
C ASP A 104 -8.84 3.86 8.33
N ASN A 105 -8.63 4.17 7.04
CA ASN A 105 -9.62 3.86 6.02
C ASN A 105 -9.86 2.35 5.90
N THR A 106 -8.81 1.54 5.95
CA THR A 106 -8.91 0.07 5.90
C THR A 106 -9.70 -0.49 7.07
N GLN A 107 -9.60 0.07 8.28
CA GLN A 107 -10.40 -0.34 9.44
C GLN A 107 -11.91 -0.13 9.24
N THR A 108 -12.33 0.76 8.33
CA THR A 108 -13.75 0.92 7.97
C THR A 108 -14.25 -0.18 7.03
N LEU A 109 -13.33 -0.91 6.40
CA LEU A 109 -13.60 -1.92 5.38
C LEU A 109 -13.35 -3.34 5.88
N GLU A 110 -12.40 -3.54 6.78
CA GLU A 110 -11.92 -4.84 7.27
C GLU A 110 -11.95 -4.90 8.81
N PRO A 111 -11.99 -6.09 9.44
CA PRO A 111 -12.02 -6.25 10.90
C PRO A 111 -10.65 -5.97 11.56
N VAL A 112 -9.88 -5.05 10.99
CA VAL A 112 -8.63 -4.53 11.52
C VAL A 112 -8.97 -3.56 12.65
N THR A 113 -8.28 -3.66 13.78
CA THR A 113 -8.51 -2.80 14.94
C THR A 113 -7.21 -2.20 15.45
N ASP A 114 -7.31 -1.18 16.31
CA ASP A 114 -6.15 -0.54 16.92
C ASP A 114 -5.26 -1.47 17.75
N SER A 115 -5.77 -2.62 18.18
CA SER A 115 -4.98 -3.63 18.90
C SER A 115 -4.09 -4.47 17.99
N TRP A 116 -4.25 -4.40 16.66
CA TRP A 116 -3.38 -5.09 15.71
C TRP A 116 -2.00 -4.42 15.64
N TYR A 117 -1.06 -5.07 14.96
CA TYR A 117 0.31 -4.62 14.78
C TYR A 117 0.51 -4.24 13.31
N LEU A 118 1.17 -3.11 13.08
CA LEU A 118 1.84 -2.80 11.82
C LEU A 118 3.16 -3.55 11.81
N THR A 119 3.33 -4.53 10.92
CA THR A 119 4.49 -5.42 10.93
C THR A 119 5.56 -5.01 9.93
N SER A 120 5.17 -4.42 8.79
CA SER A 120 6.13 -3.83 7.85
C SER A 120 5.49 -2.79 6.93
N ILE A 121 6.31 -1.86 6.44
CA ILE A 121 6.00 -0.94 5.34
C ILE A 121 7.02 -1.23 4.24
N GLN A 122 6.54 -1.63 3.08
CA GLN A 122 7.35 -1.99 1.92
C GLN A 122 6.95 -1.14 0.73
N ALA A 123 7.88 -0.89 -0.19
CA ALA A 123 7.60 -0.19 -1.44
C ALA A 123 8.47 -0.73 -2.56
N GLY A 124 7.87 -0.90 -3.74
CA GLY A 124 8.55 -1.48 -4.88
C GLY A 124 7.67 -1.55 -6.12
N PHE A 125 7.87 -2.62 -6.89
CA PHE A 125 7.15 -2.92 -8.12
C PHE A 125 6.74 -4.39 -8.12
N GLU A 126 5.54 -4.70 -8.60
CA GLU A 126 5.15 -6.05 -8.97
C GLU A 126 5.16 -6.19 -10.50
N PRO A 127 6.19 -6.83 -11.09
CA PRO A 127 6.24 -7.04 -12.53
C PRO A 127 5.54 -8.34 -12.95
N TRP A 128 4.59 -8.23 -13.88
CA TRP A 128 4.04 -9.39 -14.60
C TRP A 128 4.87 -9.72 -15.84
N SER A 129 5.41 -8.70 -16.52
CA SER A 129 6.32 -8.86 -17.66
C SER A 129 7.12 -7.57 -17.91
N GLY A 130 8.43 -7.67 -18.13
CA GLY A 130 9.29 -6.50 -18.31
C GLY A 130 9.60 -5.79 -16.99
N SER A 131 9.54 -4.45 -16.97
CA SER A 131 9.97 -3.52 -15.90
C SER A 131 11.47 -3.18 -15.83
N VAL A 132 12.28 -3.61 -16.81
CA VAL A 132 13.69 -3.17 -16.89
C VAL A 132 13.76 -1.64 -16.94
N GLY A 133 14.49 -1.05 -15.99
CA GLY A 133 14.57 0.40 -15.81
C GLY A 133 13.66 0.97 -14.71
N ALA A 134 12.83 0.14 -14.06
CA ALA A 134 12.13 0.51 -12.85
C ALA A 134 13.10 0.79 -11.70
N GLY A 135 12.84 1.87 -10.95
CA GLY A 135 13.68 2.31 -9.85
C GLY A 135 12.87 2.83 -8.66
N VAL A 136 13.28 2.44 -7.46
CA VAL A 136 12.98 3.18 -6.22
C VAL A 136 14.21 4.03 -5.93
N ASP A 137 14.14 5.30 -6.31
CA ASP A 137 15.29 6.21 -6.29
C ASP A 137 15.60 6.70 -4.87
N SER A 138 14.55 6.85 -4.05
CA SER A 138 14.65 7.11 -2.63
C SER A 138 13.47 6.51 -1.89
N PHE A 139 13.69 6.11 -0.63
CA PHE A 139 12.65 5.59 0.24
C PHE A 139 12.97 5.95 1.70
N SER A 140 11.94 6.30 2.46
CA SER A 140 11.99 6.42 3.91
C SER A 140 10.67 5.96 4.53
N ALA A 141 10.74 5.37 5.71
CA ALA A 141 9.59 5.07 6.55
C ALA A 141 9.97 5.30 8.01
N LEU A 142 9.17 6.06 8.74
CA LEU A 142 9.39 6.40 10.14
C LEU A 142 8.09 6.19 10.93
N VAL A 143 8.14 5.25 11.88
CA VAL A 143 7.05 4.95 12.80
C VAL A 143 7.41 5.49 14.18
N ASN A 144 6.62 6.46 14.66
CA ASN A 144 6.76 7.02 16.00
C ASN A 144 5.63 6.52 16.89
N GLY A 145 5.99 5.83 17.98
CA GLY A 145 5.06 5.37 19.00
C GLY A 145 4.95 6.30 20.21
N VAL A 146 4.03 6.00 21.13
CA VAL A 146 4.04 6.51 22.52
C VAL A 146 4.96 5.71 23.42
#